data_AF-A0A382C4R6-F1
#
_entry.id   AF-A0A382C4R6-F1
#
_cell.length_a   1.000
_cell.length_b   1.000
_cell.length_c   1.000
_cell.angle_alpha   90.00
_cell.angle_beta   90.00
_cell.angle_gamma   90.00
#
_symmetry.space_group_name_H-M   'P 1'
#
loop_
_entity.id
_entity.type
_entity.pdbx_description
1 polymer ?
#
loop_
_entity_poly.entity_id
_entity_poly.type
_entity_poly.pdbx_seq_one_letter_code
_entity_poly.pdbx_strand_id
1 'polypeptide(L)'
;MILPHMSFEKHFQVVNGKRLAYIDEGRGDAIILLHGNPTSSYLWRNVIPELMRFGRVIAPDLIGQGDSEKLATSDGPGRYTFDVVYEYLAELLSELDADQNVVLVGHDWGSALG
;
A
#
# COMPACT_ATOMS: atom_id res chain seq x y z
N MET A 1 19.66 -7.49 10.61
CA MET A 1 18.87 -8.47 11.39
C MET A 1 17.49 -8.54 10.76
N ILE A 2 16.95 -9.72 10.48
CA ILE A 2 15.59 -9.85 9.89
C ILE A 2 14.57 -9.69 11.03
N LEU A 3 13.65 -8.73 10.91
CA LEU A 3 12.53 -8.54 11.83
C LEU A 3 11.50 -9.66 11.62
N PRO A 4 11.20 -10.46 12.66
CA PRO A 4 10.23 -11.55 12.56
C PRO A 4 8.77 -11.06 12.64
N HIS A 5 8.55 -9.81 13.05
CA HIS A 5 7.23 -9.20 13.22
C HIS A 5 7.17 -7.83 12.55
N MET A 6 5.96 -7.32 12.34
CA MET A 6 5.74 -5.93 11.91
C MET A 6 5.96 -5.02 13.11
N SER A 7 6.94 -4.12 13.04
CA SER A 7 7.26 -3.19 14.13
C SER A 7 6.63 -1.81 13.97
N PHE A 8 5.94 -1.59 12.85
CA PHE A 8 5.30 -0.31 12.51
C PHE A 8 3.81 -0.34 12.80
N GLU A 9 3.28 0.81 13.19
CA GLU A 9 1.84 0.97 13.39
C GLU A 9 1.13 0.87 12.04
N LYS A 10 -0.01 0.19 12.04
CA LYS A 10 -0.85 0.08 10.85
C LYS A 10 -1.95 1.13 10.95
N HIS A 11 -1.93 2.05 10.00
CA HIS A 11 -2.93 3.08 9.83
C HIS A 11 -4.03 2.59 8.90
N PHE A 12 -5.17 3.27 8.94
CA PHE A 12 -6.32 2.94 8.13
C PHE A 12 -6.98 4.21 7.60
N GLN A 13 -7.30 4.20 6.31
CA GLN A 13 -7.97 5.29 5.62
C GLN A 13 -9.20 4.73 4.89
N VAL A 14 -10.31 5.48 4.89
CA VAL A 14 -11.53 5.07 4.20
C VAL A 14 -11.55 5.70 2.82
N VAL A 15 -11.35 4.88 1.80
CA VAL A 15 -11.31 5.25 0.38
C VAL A 15 -12.48 4.58 -0.33
N ASN A 16 -13.28 5.31 -1.09
CA ASN A 16 -14.48 4.78 -1.75
C ASN A 16 -15.38 3.89 -0.84
N GLY A 17 -15.48 4.25 0.44
CA GLY A 17 -16.27 3.50 1.43
C GLY A 17 -15.67 2.15 1.86
N LYS A 18 -14.39 1.91 1.57
CA LYS A 18 -13.62 0.75 2.06
C LYS A 18 -12.43 1.19 2.88
N ARG A 19 -12.18 0.47 3.97
CA ARG A 19 -11.02 0.71 4.82
C ARG A 19 -9.78 0.07 4.22
N LEU A 20 -8.81 0.89 3.82
CA LEU A 20 -7.50 0.47 3.36
C LEU A 20 -6.47 0.60 4.48
N ALA A 21 -5.66 -0.43 4.65
CA ALA A 21 -4.58 -0.45 5.62
C ALA A 21 -3.27 0.00 4.99
N TYR A 22 -2.43 0.72 5.73
CA TYR A 22 -1.12 1.13 5.25
C TYR A 22 -0.16 1.39 6.42
N ILE A 23 1.13 1.42 6.10
CA ILE A 23 2.19 1.93 6.96
C ILE A 23 2.62 3.29 6.44
N ASP A 24 2.96 4.20 7.35
CA ASP A 24 3.41 5.55 7.01
C ASP A 24 4.43 6.03 8.02
N GLU A 25 5.70 6.03 7.61
CA GLU A 25 6.82 6.22 8.52
C GLU A 25 7.87 7.16 7.93
N GLY A 26 8.54 7.94 8.76
CA GLY A 26 9.53 8.92 8.29
C GLY A 26 8.91 10.24 7.83
N ARG A 27 9.67 11.04 7.06
CA ARG A 27 9.30 12.40 6.65
C ARG A 27 9.97 12.78 5.34
N GLY A 28 9.40 13.74 4.61
CA GLY A 28 9.91 14.25 3.33
C GLY A 28 9.13 13.69 2.14
N ASP A 29 9.75 13.70 0.96
CA ASP A 29 9.17 13.15 -0.27
C ASP A 29 8.82 11.66 -0.08
N ALA A 30 7.72 11.23 -0.71
CA ALA A 30 7.16 9.90 -0.50
C ALA A 30 7.95 8.80 -1.24
N ILE A 31 8.18 7.70 -0.53
CA ILE A 31 8.71 6.45 -1.07
C ILE A 31 7.61 5.39 -0.93
N ILE A 32 6.96 5.02 -2.03
CA ILE A 32 5.80 4.15 -2.05
C ILE A 32 6.25 2.72 -2.34
N LEU A 33 5.92 1.79 -1.44
CA LEU A 33 6.29 0.39 -1.53
C LEU A 33 5.05 -0.47 -1.88
N LEU A 34 4.90 -0.82 -3.16
CA LEU A 34 3.77 -1.61 -3.65
C LEU A 34 4.10 -3.11 -3.68
N HIS A 35 3.36 -3.89 -2.90
CA HIS A 35 3.48 -5.34 -2.87
C HIS A 35 2.75 -6.01 -4.03
N GLY A 36 2.95 -7.32 -4.17
CA GLY A 36 2.30 -8.17 -5.18
C GLY A 36 1.22 -9.07 -4.60
N ASN A 37 0.65 -9.94 -5.44
CA ASN A 37 -0.33 -10.94 -5.03
C ASN A 37 0.38 -12.29 -4.78
N PRO A 38 0.12 -13.03 -3.68
CA PRO A 38 -0.83 -12.80 -2.58
C PRO A 38 -0.15 -12.27 -1.31
N THR A 39 0.42 -11.07 -1.35
CA THR A 39 1.21 -10.52 -0.23
C THR A 39 0.56 -9.27 0.38
N SER A 40 1.32 -8.52 1.18
CA SER A 40 0.87 -7.29 1.87
C SER A 40 2.06 -6.38 2.17
N SER A 41 1.82 -5.22 2.77
CA SER A 41 2.82 -4.32 3.36
C SER A 41 3.85 -5.02 4.24
N TYR A 42 3.51 -6.18 4.84
CA TYR A 42 4.42 -7.00 5.63
C TYR A 42 5.67 -7.46 4.86
N LEU A 43 5.59 -7.57 3.54
CA LEU A 43 6.73 -7.87 2.66
C LEU A 43 7.87 -6.88 2.90
N TRP A 44 7.53 -5.62 3.14
CA TRP A 44 8.47 -4.50 3.23
C TRP A 44 8.99 -4.23 4.64
N ARG A 45 8.61 -5.00 5.66
CA ARG A 45 8.98 -4.75 7.07
C ARG A 45 10.48 -4.60 7.34
N ASN A 46 11.32 -5.26 6.54
CA ASN A 46 12.79 -5.17 6.65
C ASN A 46 13.40 -4.11 5.74
N VAL A 47 12.61 -3.56 4.82
CA VAL A 47 13.01 -2.53 3.85
C VAL A 47 12.66 -1.14 4.39
N ILE A 48 11.48 -0.98 4.99
CA ILE A 48 11.02 0.29 5.58
C ILE A 48 12.10 0.92 6.49
N PRO A 49 12.71 0.20 7.47
CA PRO A 49 13.70 0.80 8.36
C PRO A 49 14.90 1.43 7.63
N GLU A 50 15.31 0.83 6.50
CA GLU A 50 16.47 1.27 5.72
C GLU A 50 16.16 2.49 4.83
N LEU A 51 14.87 2.75 4.57
CA LEU A 51 14.40 3.80 3.69
C LEU A 51 13.92 5.06 4.41
N MET A 52 13.49 4.98 5.68
CA MET A 52 12.96 6.14 6.43
C MET A 52 13.93 7.31 6.54
N ARG A 53 15.24 7.07 6.43
CA ARG A 53 16.25 8.14 6.44
C ARG A 53 16.31 8.95 5.13
N PHE A 54 15.66 8.47 4.07
CA PHE A 54 15.66 9.09 2.74
C PHE A 54 14.34 9.77 2.39
N GLY A 55 13.25 9.46 3.11
CA GLY A 55 11.93 10.02 2.83
C GLY A 55 10.83 9.45 3.73
N ARG A 56 9.59 9.85 3.43
CA ARG A 56 8.37 9.30 4.04
C ARG A 56 8.04 7.99 3.34
N VAL A 57 8.16 6.86 4.02
CA VAL A 57 7.91 5.53 3.46
C VAL A 57 6.46 5.15 3.68
N ILE A 58 5.74 4.91 2.59
CA ILE A 58 4.33 4.50 2.61
C ILE A 58 4.22 3.10 2.00
N ALA A 59 3.65 2.16 2.74
CA ALA A 59 3.44 0.79 2.29
C ALA A 59 1.97 0.39 2.46
N PRO A 60 1.13 0.57 1.42
CA PRO A 60 -0.29 0.21 1.48
C PRO A 60 -0.49 -1.29 1.31
N ASP A 61 -1.56 -1.82 1.92
CA ASP A 61 -2.16 -3.08 1.55
C ASP A 61 -3.17 -2.83 0.42
N LEU A 62 -2.99 -3.45 -0.74
CA LEU A 62 -3.92 -3.32 -1.87
C LEU A 62 -5.33 -3.78 -1.48
N ILE A 63 -6.37 -3.18 -2.07
CA ILE A 63 -7.77 -3.54 -1.79
C ILE A 63 -7.99 -5.07 -1.89
N GLY A 64 -8.58 -5.65 -0.86
CA GLY A 64 -8.81 -7.10 -0.73
C GLY A 64 -7.61 -7.94 -0.27
N GLN A 65 -6.44 -7.33 -0.04
CA GLN A 65 -5.22 -8.00 0.43
C GLN A 65 -4.78 -7.46 1.80
N GLY A 66 -3.93 -8.23 2.49
CA GLY A 66 -3.48 -7.87 3.84
C GLY A 66 -4.65 -7.58 4.79
N ASP A 67 -4.57 -6.42 5.45
CA ASP A 67 -5.58 -5.93 6.39
C ASP A 67 -6.57 -4.93 5.73
N SER A 68 -6.42 -4.66 4.43
CA SER A 68 -7.39 -3.88 3.66
C SER A 68 -8.70 -4.66 3.48
N GLU A 69 -9.81 -3.94 3.50
CA GLU A 69 -11.12 -4.53 3.33
C GLU A 69 -11.28 -5.22 1.97
N LYS A 70 -12.15 -6.24 1.95
CA LYS A 70 -12.50 -6.96 0.74
C LYS A 70 -13.75 -6.34 0.12
N LEU A 71 -13.76 -6.25 -1.21
CA LEU A 71 -14.95 -5.95 -1.99
C LEU A 71 -16.00 -7.04 -1.81
N ALA A 72 -17.27 -6.72 -2.01
CA ALA A 72 -18.34 -7.67 -1.72
C ALA A 72 -18.34 -8.79 -2.77
N THR A 73 -18.74 -10.00 -2.39
CA THR A 73 -18.86 -11.10 -3.36
C THR A 73 -19.99 -10.87 -4.36
N SER A 74 -20.98 -10.04 -3.98
CA SER A 74 -22.05 -9.57 -4.85
C SER A 74 -21.57 -8.74 -6.05
N ASP A 75 -20.36 -8.17 -5.97
CA ASP A 75 -19.78 -7.32 -7.02
C ASP A 75 -19.25 -8.17 -8.21
N GLY A 76 -19.34 -9.49 -8.11
CA GLY A 76 -19.01 -10.44 -9.17
C GLY A 76 -17.53 -10.82 -9.25
N PRO A 77 -17.17 -11.73 -10.17
CA PRO A 77 -15.80 -12.24 -10.30
C PRO A 77 -14.80 -11.17 -10.78
N GLY A 78 -15.27 -10.13 -11.47
CA GLY A 78 -14.45 -9.03 -11.99
C GLY A 78 -14.15 -7.92 -10.99
N ARG A 79 -14.55 -8.05 -9.73
CA ARG A 79 -14.43 -6.98 -8.71
C ARG A 79 -12.99 -6.55 -8.39
N TYR A 80 -11.97 -7.32 -8.76
CA TYR A 80 -10.56 -6.96 -8.59
C TYR A 80 -9.85 -6.85 -9.93
N THR A 81 -10.46 -6.17 -10.90
CA THR A 81 -9.75 -5.78 -12.13
C THR A 81 -8.61 -4.82 -11.79
N PHE A 82 -7.67 -4.69 -12.72
CA PHE A 82 -6.55 -3.75 -12.58
C PHE A 82 -7.04 -2.33 -12.29
N ASP A 83 -8.00 -1.83 -13.08
CA ASP A 83 -8.51 -0.47 -12.94
C ASP A 83 -9.13 -0.22 -11.57
N VAL A 84 -9.90 -1.19 -11.04
CA VAL A 84 -10.49 -1.07 -9.70
C VAL A 84 -9.39 -0.98 -8.64
N VAL A 85 -8.38 -1.86 -8.70
CA VAL A 85 -7.28 -1.85 -7.72
C VAL A 85 -6.48 -0.54 -7.83
N TYR A 86 -6.26 -0.05 -9.06
CA TYR A 86 -5.59 1.22 -9.31
C TYR A 86 -6.37 2.41 -8.75
N GLU A 87 -7.68 2.48 -8.94
CA GLU A 87 -8.52 3.57 -8.42
C GLU A 87 -8.43 3.67 -6.88
N TYR A 88 -8.56 2.55 -6.16
CA TYR A 88 -8.40 2.53 -4.71
C TYR A 88 -6.99 2.96 -4.28
N LEU A 89 -5.96 2.54 -5.00
CA LEU A 89 -4.58 2.91 -4.69
C LEU A 89 -4.32 4.40 -4.95
N ALA A 90 -4.74 4.92 -6.11
CA ALA A 90 -4.54 6.30 -6.50
C ALA A 90 -5.26 7.26 -5.54
N GLU A 91 -6.50 6.94 -5.17
CA GLU A 91 -7.26 7.75 -4.22
C GLU A 91 -6.66 7.70 -2.81
N LEU A 92 -6.20 6.54 -2.35
CA LEU A 92 -5.44 6.43 -1.10
C LEU A 92 -4.21 7.34 -1.11
N LEU A 93 -3.40 7.29 -2.16
CA LEU A 93 -2.18 8.10 -2.24
C LEU A 93 -2.49 9.59 -2.31
N SER A 94 -3.57 9.97 -2.98
CA SER A 94 -4.03 11.36 -3.02
C SER A 94 -4.51 11.85 -1.65
N GLU A 95 -5.29 11.04 -0.92
CA GLU A 95 -5.74 11.38 0.45
C GLU A 95 -4.58 11.48 1.46
N LEU A 96 -3.45 10.82 1.19
CA LEU A 96 -2.25 10.87 2.02
C LEU A 96 -1.28 11.99 1.62
N ASP A 97 -1.62 12.84 0.66
CA ASP A 97 -0.72 13.83 0.05
C ASP A 97 0.59 13.19 -0.46
N ALA A 98 0.48 12.00 -1.04
CA ALA A 98 1.59 11.16 -1.48
C ALA A 98 1.51 10.83 -2.99
N ASP A 99 0.98 11.75 -3.79
CA ASP A 99 0.81 11.60 -5.25
C ASP A 99 1.71 12.54 -6.08
N GLN A 100 2.57 13.34 -5.42
CA GLN A 100 3.53 14.25 -6.07
C GLN A 100 4.98 13.89 -5.71
N ASN A 101 5.88 13.98 -6.70
CA ASN A 101 7.33 13.79 -6.54
C ASN A 101 7.71 12.53 -5.74
N VAL A 102 7.23 11.38 -6.19
CA VAL A 102 7.35 10.12 -5.46
C VAL A 102 8.47 9.24 -6.00
N VAL A 103 9.09 8.47 -5.11
CA VAL A 103 9.88 7.30 -5.48
C VAL A 103 8.98 6.08 -5.37
N LEU A 104 8.78 5.37 -6.47
CA LEU A 104 7.93 4.20 -6.52
C LEU A 104 8.76 2.92 -6.56
N VAL A 105 8.45 1.98 -5.68
CA VAL A 105 9.06 0.65 -5.61
C VAL A 105 7.97 -0.39 -5.74
N GLY A 106 7.88 -1.02 -6.91
CA GLY A 106 6.89 -2.06 -7.20
C GLY A 106 7.47 -3.47 -7.18
N HIS A 107 6.69 -4.43 -6.68
CA HIS A 107 6.96 -5.87 -6.78
C HIS A 107 5.74 -6.63 -7.32
N ASP A 108 5.93 -7.46 -8.35
CA ASP A 108 4.85 -8.26 -8.98
C ASP A 108 3.69 -7.37 -9.47
N TRP A 109 2.46 -7.53 -9.00
CA TRP A 109 1.33 -6.65 -9.35
C TRP A 109 1.61 -5.19 -8.97
N GLY A 110 2.38 -4.95 -7.89
CA GLY A 110 2.83 -3.62 -7.53
C GLY A 110 3.73 -2.98 -8.59
N SER A 111 4.43 -3.76 -9.42
CA SER A 111 5.20 -3.25 -10.57
C SER A 111 4.32 -2.94 -11.78
N ALA A 112 3.12 -3.54 -11.88
CA ALA A 112 2.19 -3.27 -12.96
C ALA A 112 1.30 -2.05 -12.67
N LEU A 113 0.98 -1.82 -11.38
CA LEU A 113 0.14 -0.72 -10.91
C LEU A 113 0.82 0.65 -10.94
N GLY A 114 2.15 0.67 -10.97
CA GLY A 114 2.97 1.86 -10.84
C GLY A 114 3.77 2.18 -12.09
#